data_AF-A0ABD5QWR9-F1
#
_entry.id   AF-A0ABD5QWR9-F1
#
_cell.length_a   1.000
_cell.length_b   1.000
_cell.length_c   1.000
_cell.angle_alpha   90.00
_cell.angle_beta   90.00
_cell.angle_gamma   90.00
#
_symmetry.space_group_name_H-M   'P 1'
#
loop_
_entity.id
_entity.type
_entity.pdbx_description
1 polymer ?
#
loop_
_entity_poly.entity_id
_entity_poly.type
_entity_poly.pdbx_seq_one_letter_code
_entity_poly.pdbx_strand_id
1 'polypeptide(L)'
;MSFRVTWDNLLDNVEELSADATLLTPVSQNPFQITDVQQHRVLIEYQADSETVPLQREQFETLFERVADATGSFDLDRLPPGAEPYATVMSLHPRFTIDDRDGTLAESETPTASPLVDAHTVEHDDSPREEPDIPVYADALLLIDALEQHDVTSLTELDVPTLVNLYTLLSDVQRNANDLRQEVRGVLLDRLHHDQPVSGQYGSVQRAVRRNRTLKDDEAVLELLEAEGIDPERVMSVDTSKLDDALEVTSLSESDVYEIEESEYVRKADVDEEMKETRLQGLKDQLAGADEDTTELQAEIEELEQRITELTSFDSGTSFHTRSTGG
;
A
#
# COMPACT_ATOMS: atom_id res chain seq x y z
N MET A 1 25.28 -14.96 16.90
CA MET A 1 24.73 -16.24 16.40
C MET A 1 25.76 -16.84 15.44
N SER A 2 25.84 -18.16 15.21
CA SER A 2 26.75 -18.66 14.17
C SER A 2 26.13 -18.43 12.79
N PHE A 3 26.91 -17.97 11.81
CA PHE A 3 26.43 -17.73 10.44
C PHE A 3 25.64 -18.92 9.85
N ARG A 4 26.01 -20.16 10.17
CA ARG A 4 25.28 -21.35 9.73
C ARG A 4 23.79 -21.33 10.10
N VAL A 5 23.44 -20.90 11.32
CA VAL A 5 22.05 -20.86 11.79
C VAL A 5 21.30 -19.72 11.09
N THR A 6 21.96 -18.58 10.92
CA THR A 6 21.43 -17.45 10.14
C THR A 6 21.17 -17.85 8.69
N TRP A 7 22.09 -18.61 8.09
CA TRP A 7 22.00 -19.07 6.71
C TRP A 7 20.84 -20.05 6.51
N ASP A 8 20.71 -21.05 7.38
CA ASP A 8 19.63 -22.04 7.27
C ASP A 8 18.26 -21.34 7.44
N ASN A 9 18.13 -20.43 8.41
CA ASN A 9 16.89 -19.65 8.58
C ASN A 9 16.62 -18.71 7.39
N LEU A 10 17.66 -18.09 6.82
CA LEU A 10 17.52 -17.26 5.63
C LEU A 10 16.97 -18.07 4.45
N LEU A 11 17.49 -19.27 4.22
CA LEU A 11 16.99 -20.15 3.16
C LEU A 11 15.52 -20.53 3.39
N ASP A 12 15.14 -20.86 4.64
CA ASP A 12 13.74 -21.14 4.98
C ASP A 12 12.81 -19.96 4.61
N ASN A 13 13.20 -18.71 4.95
CA ASN A 13 12.41 -17.52 4.62
C ASN A 13 12.37 -17.23 3.12
N VAL A 14 13.46 -17.51 2.40
CA VAL A 14 13.50 -17.34 0.94
C VAL A 14 12.60 -18.38 0.25
N GLU A 15 12.57 -19.63 0.74
CA GLU A 15 11.69 -20.68 0.20
C GLU A 15 10.20 -20.41 0.50
N GLU A 16 9.89 -19.64 1.53
CA GLU A 16 8.52 -19.18 1.83
C GLU A 16 8.06 -18.02 0.94
N LEU A 17 8.95 -17.38 0.19
CA LEU A 17 8.57 -16.32 -0.76
C LEU A 17 7.76 -16.90 -1.93
N SER A 18 6.84 -16.08 -2.44
CA SER A 18 6.17 -16.39 -3.71
C SER A 18 7.20 -16.50 -4.83
N ALA A 19 6.99 -17.43 -5.77
CA ALA A 19 7.87 -17.58 -6.94
C ALA A 19 7.95 -16.29 -7.78
N ASP A 20 6.92 -15.45 -7.70
CA ASP A 20 6.78 -14.20 -8.46
C ASP A 20 7.13 -12.95 -7.62
N ALA A 21 7.72 -13.15 -6.42
CA ALA A 21 8.12 -12.05 -5.55
C ALA A 21 9.23 -11.21 -6.19
N THR A 22 8.97 -9.91 -6.39
CA THR A 22 9.96 -8.94 -6.85
C THR A 22 10.64 -8.29 -5.66
N LEU A 23 11.97 -8.30 -5.68
CA LEU A 23 12.84 -7.68 -4.67
C LEU A 23 13.58 -6.49 -5.29
N LEU A 24 13.82 -5.45 -4.50
CA LEU A 24 14.54 -4.25 -4.94
C LEU A 24 15.92 -4.18 -4.29
N THR A 25 16.92 -3.78 -5.07
CA THR A 25 18.23 -3.42 -4.49
C THR A 25 18.10 -2.11 -3.69
N PRO A 26 18.74 -1.99 -2.51
CA PRO A 26 18.39 -0.92 -1.58
C PRO A 26 18.91 0.47 -2.02
N VAL A 27 20.01 0.54 -2.78
CA VAL A 27 20.58 1.84 -3.22
C VAL A 27 20.14 2.16 -4.64
N SER A 28 20.27 1.21 -5.56
CA SER A 28 19.96 1.41 -6.99
C SER A 28 18.50 1.20 -7.35
N GLN A 29 17.68 0.63 -6.45
CA GLN A 29 16.25 0.35 -6.68
C GLN A 29 16.01 -0.48 -7.95
N ASN A 30 16.96 -1.35 -8.29
CA ASN A 30 16.88 -2.25 -9.43
C ASN A 30 16.05 -3.49 -9.03
N PRO A 31 14.96 -3.79 -9.74
CA PRO A 31 14.14 -4.96 -9.47
C PRO A 31 14.80 -6.25 -9.93
N PHE A 32 14.72 -7.27 -9.08
CA PHE A 32 15.17 -8.64 -9.35
C PHE A 32 14.24 -9.67 -8.68
N GLN A 33 14.28 -10.90 -9.17
CA GLN A 33 13.52 -12.03 -8.61
C GLN A 33 14.48 -13.14 -8.19
N ILE A 34 14.07 -13.96 -7.23
CA ILE A 34 14.80 -15.17 -6.84
C ILE A 34 14.27 -16.33 -7.68
N THR A 35 15.13 -16.91 -8.52
CA THR A 35 14.73 -17.97 -9.46
C THR A 35 14.99 -19.38 -8.94
N ASP A 36 15.97 -19.55 -8.06
CA ASP A 36 16.32 -20.84 -7.46
C ASP A 36 17.08 -20.66 -6.15
N VAL A 37 16.88 -21.59 -5.21
CA VAL A 37 17.49 -21.58 -3.88
C VAL A 37 18.29 -22.85 -3.69
N GLN A 38 19.57 -22.71 -3.34
CA GLN A 38 20.47 -23.84 -3.14
C GLN A 38 21.25 -23.68 -1.85
N GLN A 39 21.69 -24.79 -1.27
CA GLN A 39 22.41 -24.82 0.01
C GLN A 39 23.65 -23.90 0.07
N HIS A 40 24.27 -23.62 -1.09
CA HIS A 40 25.50 -22.82 -1.21
C HIS A 40 25.32 -21.50 -1.97
N ARG A 41 24.13 -21.22 -2.53
CA ARG A 41 23.88 -20.01 -3.31
C ARG A 41 22.39 -19.76 -3.54
N VAL A 42 22.04 -18.50 -3.77
CA VAL A 42 20.70 -18.08 -4.24
C VAL A 42 20.86 -17.55 -5.66
N LEU A 43 20.03 -17.99 -6.60
CA LEU A 43 20.04 -17.49 -7.97
C LEU A 43 19.02 -16.35 -8.09
N ILE A 44 19.45 -15.24 -8.68
CA ILE A 44 18.57 -14.11 -8.97
C ILE A 44 18.59 -13.76 -10.45
N GLU A 45 17.56 -13.06 -10.91
CA GLU A 45 17.48 -12.51 -12.26
C GLU A 45 16.94 -11.07 -12.17
N TYR A 46 17.60 -10.12 -12.84
CA TYR A 46 17.13 -8.73 -12.87
C TYR A 46 16.01 -8.57 -13.90
N GLN A 47 15.00 -7.76 -13.65
CA GLN A 47 13.92 -7.61 -14.63
C GLN A 47 14.39 -6.92 -15.93
N ALA A 48 15.40 -6.05 -15.84
CA ALA A 48 15.96 -5.37 -17.00
C ALA A 48 16.93 -6.24 -17.82
N ASP A 49 17.41 -7.35 -17.25
CA ASP A 49 18.41 -8.21 -17.86
C ASP A 49 18.15 -9.67 -17.49
N SER A 50 17.86 -10.52 -18.49
CA SER A 50 17.61 -11.95 -18.30
C SER A 50 18.87 -12.76 -17.93
N GLU A 51 19.89 -12.11 -17.37
CA GLU A 51 21.10 -12.74 -16.88
C GLU A 51 20.87 -13.25 -15.44
N THR A 52 20.98 -14.56 -15.28
CA THR A 52 20.95 -15.19 -13.95
C THR A 52 22.25 -14.92 -13.19
N VAL A 53 22.17 -14.22 -12.06
CA VAL A 53 23.30 -13.90 -11.20
C VAL A 53 23.30 -14.80 -9.96
N PRO A 54 24.39 -15.56 -9.68
CA PRO A 54 24.48 -16.38 -8.49
C PRO A 54 25.00 -15.59 -7.28
N LEU A 55 24.19 -15.48 -6.23
CA LEU A 55 24.58 -14.95 -4.93
C LEU A 55 25.20 -16.05 -4.06
N GLN A 56 26.51 -15.98 -3.81
CA GLN A 56 27.27 -17.03 -3.15
C GLN A 56 27.18 -16.93 -1.63
N ARG A 57 27.00 -18.07 -0.95
CA ARG A 57 26.92 -18.15 0.53
C ARG A 57 28.09 -17.46 1.23
N GLU A 58 29.31 -17.58 0.71
CA GLU A 58 30.51 -16.99 1.34
C GLU A 58 30.46 -15.46 1.37
N GLN A 59 29.76 -14.84 0.41
CA GLN A 59 29.56 -13.39 0.39
C GLN A 59 28.50 -12.96 1.41
N PHE A 60 27.47 -13.78 1.65
CA PHE A 60 26.54 -13.57 2.78
C PHE A 60 27.26 -13.69 4.12
N GLU A 61 28.19 -14.63 4.27
CA GLU A 61 29.01 -14.76 5.49
C GLU A 61 29.86 -13.50 5.72
N THR A 62 30.48 -12.99 4.66
CA THR A 62 31.26 -11.76 4.70
C THR A 62 30.39 -10.56 5.09
N LEU A 63 29.17 -10.44 4.54
CA LEU A 63 28.24 -9.38 4.89
C LEU A 63 27.76 -9.50 6.34
N PHE A 64 27.43 -10.72 6.78
CA PHE A 64 27.04 -11.03 8.15
C PHE A 64 28.13 -10.60 9.15
N GLU A 65 29.39 -10.95 8.90
CA GLU A 65 30.52 -10.53 9.74
C GLU A 65 30.67 -9.00 9.79
N ARG A 66 30.52 -8.32 8.64
CA ARG A 66 30.61 -6.85 8.58
C ARG A 66 29.49 -6.14 9.33
N VAL A 67 28.28 -6.67 9.30
CA VAL A 67 27.15 -6.12 10.08
C VAL A 67 27.37 -6.36 11.57
N ALA A 68 27.83 -7.55 11.95
CA ALA A 68 28.13 -7.87 13.35
C ALA A 68 29.30 -7.04 13.93
N ASP A 69 30.30 -6.71 13.10
CA ASP A 69 31.44 -5.87 13.48
C ASP A 69 31.11 -4.36 13.48
N ALA A 70 29.98 -3.95 12.88
CA ALA A 70 29.57 -2.55 12.86
C ALA A 70 29.04 -2.13 14.24
N THR A 71 29.42 -0.93 14.70
CA THR A 71 28.86 -0.33 15.91
C THR A 71 27.44 0.19 15.61
N GLY A 72 26.45 -0.70 15.61
CA GLY A 72 25.05 -0.38 15.32
C GLY A 72 24.60 -0.92 13.96
N SER A 73 24.72 -0.11 12.92
CA SER A 73 24.27 -0.45 11.56
C SER A 73 25.39 -0.34 10.52
N PHE A 74 25.31 -1.16 9.49
CA PHE A 74 26.21 -1.18 8.35
C PHE A 74 25.70 -0.23 7.26
N ASP A 75 26.55 0.68 6.81
CA ASP A 75 26.29 1.67 5.76
C ASP A 75 26.31 1.01 4.36
N LEU A 76 25.16 1.01 3.67
CA LEU A 76 24.96 0.33 2.39
C LEU A 76 25.74 0.97 1.23
N ASP A 77 26.11 2.25 1.33
CA ASP A 77 26.97 2.92 0.34
C ASP A 77 28.39 2.31 0.30
N ARG A 78 28.76 1.52 1.31
CA ARG A 78 30.04 0.81 1.38
C ARG A 78 30.01 -0.55 0.71
N LEU A 79 28.86 -0.97 0.18
CA LEU A 79 28.76 -2.20 -0.58
C LEU A 79 29.62 -2.13 -1.85
N PRO A 80 30.39 -3.19 -2.16
CA PRO A 80 31.02 -3.31 -3.47
C PRO A 80 29.97 -3.26 -4.60
N PRO A 81 30.35 -2.83 -5.82
CA PRO A 81 29.47 -2.92 -6.97
C PRO A 81 28.92 -4.33 -7.17
N GLY A 82 27.59 -4.44 -7.36
CA GLY A 82 26.90 -5.73 -7.50
C GLY A 82 26.67 -6.49 -6.20
N ALA A 83 27.02 -5.94 -5.04
CA ALA A 83 26.76 -6.56 -3.75
C ALA A 83 25.39 -6.18 -3.14
N GLU A 84 24.67 -5.26 -3.77
CA GLU A 84 23.36 -4.80 -3.31
C GLU A 84 22.32 -5.92 -3.09
N PRO A 85 22.17 -6.91 -3.99
CA PRO A 85 21.19 -7.98 -3.78
C PRO A 85 21.47 -8.83 -2.54
N TYR A 86 22.74 -8.91 -2.09
CA TYR A 86 23.06 -9.61 -0.85
C TYR A 86 22.43 -8.94 0.37
N ALA A 87 22.33 -7.60 0.36
CA ALA A 87 21.71 -6.87 1.46
C ALA A 87 20.19 -7.08 1.47
N THR A 88 19.52 -6.98 0.31
CA THR A 88 18.08 -7.27 0.18
C THR A 88 17.75 -8.70 0.57
N VAL A 89 18.51 -9.69 0.07
CA VAL A 89 18.26 -11.09 0.42
C VAL A 89 18.56 -11.32 1.90
N MET A 90 19.62 -10.73 2.46
CA MET A 90 19.91 -10.83 3.89
C MET A 90 18.77 -10.28 4.75
N SER A 91 18.09 -9.21 4.32
CA SER A 91 16.98 -8.64 5.08
C SER A 91 15.78 -9.57 5.18
N LEU A 92 15.62 -10.57 4.28
CA LEU A 92 14.57 -11.59 4.40
C LEU A 92 14.71 -12.42 5.68
N HIS A 93 15.92 -12.49 6.25
CA HIS A 93 16.10 -13.09 7.56
C HIS A 93 15.52 -12.16 8.66
N PRO A 94 14.66 -12.63 9.58
CA PRO A 94 13.91 -11.77 10.51
C PRO A 94 14.76 -10.89 11.44
N ARG A 95 16.02 -11.24 11.67
CA ARG A 95 16.95 -10.43 12.47
C ARG A 95 17.62 -9.30 11.71
N PHE A 96 17.52 -9.25 10.39
CA PHE A 96 18.17 -8.22 9.58
C PHE A 96 17.13 -7.25 9.06
N THR A 97 17.43 -5.96 9.16
CA THR A 97 16.52 -4.92 8.70
C THR A 97 17.31 -3.89 7.91
N ILE A 98 16.76 -3.50 6.77
CA ILE A 98 17.26 -2.37 5.99
C ILE A 98 16.43 -1.14 6.36
N ASP A 99 17.12 -0.05 6.67
CA ASP A 99 16.56 1.29 6.76
C ASP A 99 16.83 2.00 5.44
N ASP A 100 15.82 2.10 4.57
CA ASP A 100 15.93 2.74 3.25
C ASP A 100 16.18 4.25 3.36
N ARG A 101 15.78 4.88 4.48
CA ARG A 101 15.96 6.32 4.70
C ARG A 101 17.41 6.63 5.06
N ASP A 102 17.97 5.86 5.98
CA ASP A 102 19.34 6.06 6.46
C ASP A 102 20.36 5.28 5.63
N GLY A 103 19.91 4.41 4.71
CA GLY A 103 20.76 3.59 3.84
C GLY A 103 21.58 2.58 4.63
N THR A 104 21.00 1.96 5.66
CA THR A 104 21.75 1.07 6.57
C THR A 104 21.12 -0.31 6.75
N LEU A 105 21.96 -1.31 7.01
CA LEU A 105 21.58 -2.69 7.33
C LEU A 105 21.99 -2.99 8.78
N ALA A 106 21.05 -3.41 9.61
CA ALA A 106 21.31 -3.70 11.03
C ALA A 106 20.84 -5.11 11.43
N GLU A 107 21.58 -5.76 12.35
CA GLU A 107 21.12 -6.96 13.04
C GLU A 107 20.38 -6.58 14.34
N SER A 108 19.14 -7.04 14.49
CA SER A 108 18.30 -6.85 15.68
C SER A 108 18.16 -8.16 16.47
N GLU A 109 18.02 -8.04 17.80
CA GLU A 109 17.80 -9.20 18.68
C GLU A 109 16.35 -9.72 18.63
N THR A 110 15.41 -8.92 18.14
CA THR A 110 13.99 -9.25 17.95
C THR A 110 13.69 -9.52 16.47
N PRO A 111 12.96 -10.61 16.14
CA PRO A 111 12.50 -10.88 14.78
C PRO A 111 11.55 -9.78 14.29
N THR A 112 11.86 -9.18 13.15
CA THR A 112 11.10 -8.13 12.48
C THR A 112 10.80 -8.57 11.04
N ALA A 113 9.59 -8.31 10.54
CA ALA A 113 9.27 -8.57 9.13
C ALA A 113 10.03 -7.61 8.22
N SER A 114 10.61 -8.13 7.14
CA SER A 114 11.46 -7.33 6.26
C SER A 114 10.66 -6.30 5.45
N PRO A 115 11.07 -5.01 5.43
CA PRO A 115 10.36 -3.95 4.69
C PRO A 115 10.61 -3.94 3.18
N LEU A 116 11.58 -4.72 2.67
CA LEU A 116 11.98 -4.75 1.25
C LEU A 116 11.35 -5.88 0.43
N VAL A 117 10.45 -6.66 1.03
CA VAL A 117 9.52 -7.47 0.24
C VAL A 117 8.46 -6.52 -0.27
N ASP A 118 8.61 -6.05 -1.51
CA ASP A 118 7.48 -5.47 -2.21
C ASP A 118 6.50 -6.61 -2.47
N ALA A 119 5.59 -6.83 -1.54
CA ALA A 119 4.60 -7.90 -1.62
C ALA A 119 3.63 -7.71 -2.79
N HIS A 120 3.75 -6.65 -3.61
CA HIS A 120 2.73 -6.29 -4.58
C HIS A 120 3.29 -5.76 -5.92
N THR A 121 4.11 -6.54 -6.63
CA THR A 121 3.78 -6.72 -8.05
C THR A 121 2.53 -7.58 -8.10
N VAL A 122 1.35 -6.93 -8.12
CA VAL A 122 0.10 -7.60 -8.45
C VAL A 122 0.35 -8.28 -9.79
N GLU A 123 0.46 -9.61 -9.82
CA GLU A 123 0.30 -10.34 -11.07
C GLU A 123 -0.91 -9.72 -11.74
N HIS A 124 -0.78 -9.33 -13.02
CA HIS A 124 -2.02 -9.15 -13.78
C HIS A 124 -2.60 -10.55 -13.87
N ASP A 125 -3.41 -10.88 -12.87
CA ASP A 125 -4.35 -11.96 -13.00
C ASP A 125 -5.19 -11.56 -14.23
N ASP A 126 -4.89 -12.21 -15.35
CA ASP A 126 -5.64 -12.09 -16.60
C ASP A 126 -7.07 -12.64 -16.41
N SER A 127 -7.40 -13.14 -15.21
CA SER A 127 -8.78 -13.35 -14.81
C SER A 127 -9.57 -12.05 -14.94
N PRO A 128 -10.79 -12.12 -15.50
CA PRO A 128 -11.66 -10.96 -15.61
C PRO A 128 -11.89 -10.35 -14.23
N ARG A 129 -11.76 -9.01 -14.15
CA ARG A 129 -12.07 -8.28 -12.92
C ARG A 129 -13.53 -8.51 -12.56
N GLU A 130 -13.77 -8.99 -11.33
CA GLU A 130 -15.11 -9.12 -10.79
C GLU A 130 -15.52 -7.83 -10.08
N GLU A 131 -16.74 -7.36 -10.36
CA GLU A 131 -17.28 -6.15 -9.71
C GLU A 131 -17.55 -6.46 -8.22
N PRO A 132 -16.94 -5.71 -7.29
CA PRO A 132 -17.17 -5.93 -5.87
C PRO A 132 -18.54 -5.39 -5.45
N ASP A 133 -19.30 -6.19 -4.72
CA ASP A 133 -20.59 -5.80 -4.13
C ASP A 133 -20.40 -4.99 -2.84
N ILE A 134 -19.83 -3.78 -2.99
CA ILE A 134 -19.62 -2.81 -1.90
C ILE A 134 -20.14 -1.41 -2.28
N PRO A 135 -20.78 -0.66 -1.36
CA PRO A 135 -21.40 0.63 -1.69
C PRO A 135 -20.44 1.66 -2.30
N VAL A 136 -19.20 1.73 -1.78
CA VAL A 136 -18.19 2.69 -2.26
C VAL A 136 -17.82 2.45 -3.73
N TYR A 137 -17.90 1.22 -4.22
CA TYR A 137 -17.57 0.90 -5.61
C TYR A 137 -18.64 1.48 -6.56
N ALA A 138 -19.91 1.17 -6.31
CA ALA A 138 -21.01 1.68 -7.13
C ALA A 138 -21.09 3.21 -7.12
N ASP A 139 -20.98 3.84 -5.94
CA ASP A 139 -21.06 5.30 -5.84
C ASP A 139 -19.84 5.99 -6.47
N ALA A 140 -18.65 5.37 -6.42
CA ALA A 140 -17.46 5.90 -7.08
C ALA A 140 -17.60 5.87 -8.61
N LEU A 141 -18.19 4.81 -9.18
CA LEU A 141 -18.47 4.75 -10.63
C LEU A 141 -19.47 5.83 -11.05
N LEU A 142 -20.56 6.02 -10.29
CA LEU A 142 -21.52 7.09 -10.55
C LEU A 142 -20.89 8.49 -10.42
N LEU A 143 -19.98 8.67 -9.46
CA LEU A 143 -19.24 9.92 -9.31
C LEU A 143 -18.31 10.14 -10.51
N ILE A 144 -17.55 9.13 -10.95
CA ILE A 144 -16.67 9.23 -12.12
C ILE A 144 -17.48 9.64 -13.35
N ASP A 145 -18.61 8.97 -13.62
CA ASP A 145 -19.52 9.31 -14.71
C ASP A 145 -20.00 10.77 -14.63
N ALA A 146 -20.44 11.22 -13.46
CA ALA A 146 -20.87 12.61 -13.26
C ALA A 146 -19.73 13.63 -13.44
N LEU A 147 -18.49 13.27 -13.10
CA LEU A 147 -17.30 14.12 -13.29
C LEU A 147 -16.88 14.19 -14.76
N GLU A 148 -17.10 13.14 -15.54
CA GLU A 148 -16.79 13.12 -16.98
C GLU A 148 -17.82 13.92 -17.80
N GLN A 149 -19.08 13.96 -17.35
CA GLN A 149 -20.16 14.67 -18.05
C GLN A 149 -20.18 16.19 -17.78
N HIS A 150 -19.50 16.67 -16.75
CA HIS A 150 -19.60 18.05 -16.29
C HIS A 150 -18.23 18.70 -16.06
N ASP A 151 -18.07 19.95 -16.50
CA ASP A 151 -16.85 20.72 -16.21
C ASP A 151 -16.86 21.18 -14.74
N VAL A 152 -16.35 20.32 -13.87
CA VAL A 152 -16.23 20.58 -12.43
C VAL A 152 -15.12 21.56 -12.07
N THR A 153 -14.29 21.99 -13.03
CA THR A 153 -13.28 23.03 -12.79
C THR A 153 -13.92 24.43 -12.65
N SER A 154 -15.17 24.57 -13.09
CA SER A 154 -15.93 25.83 -13.09
C SER A 154 -17.29 25.70 -12.38
N LEU A 155 -17.30 25.30 -11.10
CA LEU A 155 -18.52 25.01 -10.32
C LEU A 155 -19.58 26.13 -10.32
N THR A 156 -19.18 27.40 -10.48
CA THR A 156 -20.11 28.54 -10.51
C THR A 156 -20.98 28.61 -11.77
N GLU A 157 -20.59 27.90 -12.82
CA GLU A 157 -21.30 27.87 -14.11
C GLU A 157 -22.29 26.70 -14.18
N LEU A 158 -22.19 25.75 -13.24
CA LEU A 158 -23.09 24.60 -13.14
C LEU A 158 -24.46 25.02 -12.59
N ASP A 159 -25.51 24.36 -13.07
CA ASP A 159 -26.84 24.57 -12.55
C ASP A 159 -27.02 23.90 -11.18
N VAL A 160 -28.03 24.37 -10.44
CA VAL A 160 -28.32 23.89 -9.08
C VAL A 160 -28.58 22.37 -9.04
N PRO A 161 -29.35 21.77 -9.98
CA PRO A 161 -29.51 20.32 -10.03
C PRO A 161 -28.19 19.56 -10.15
N THR A 162 -27.28 19.99 -11.02
CA THR A 162 -25.96 19.37 -11.18
C THR A 162 -25.15 19.47 -9.90
N LEU A 163 -25.13 20.65 -9.26
CA LEU A 163 -24.43 20.85 -7.98
C LEU A 163 -24.99 19.97 -6.86
N VAL A 164 -26.31 19.78 -6.80
CA VAL A 164 -26.96 18.89 -5.82
C VAL A 164 -26.55 17.43 -6.06
N ASN A 165 -26.52 16.99 -7.32
CA ASN A 165 -26.09 15.63 -7.67
C ASN A 165 -24.64 15.41 -7.28
N LEU A 166 -23.73 16.32 -7.68
CA LEU A 166 -22.30 16.24 -7.32
C LEU A 166 -22.10 16.23 -5.81
N TYR A 167 -22.79 17.11 -5.07
CA TYR A 167 -22.69 17.14 -3.61
C TYR A 167 -23.13 15.82 -2.97
N THR A 168 -24.23 15.24 -3.45
CA THR A 168 -24.78 13.98 -2.93
C THR A 168 -23.80 12.83 -3.18
N LEU A 169 -23.33 12.66 -4.42
CA LEU A 169 -22.38 11.61 -4.78
C LEU A 169 -21.05 11.74 -4.03
N LEU A 170 -20.51 12.97 -3.91
CA LEU A 170 -19.29 13.21 -3.13
C LEU A 170 -19.48 12.86 -1.65
N SER A 171 -20.64 13.18 -1.07
CA SER A 171 -20.97 12.85 0.31
C SER A 171 -21.07 11.33 0.52
N ASP A 172 -21.73 10.63 -0.40
CA ASP A 172 -21.91 9.17 -0.32
C ASP A 172 -20.57 8.43 -0.50
N VAL A 173 -19.76 8.82 -1.49
CA VAL A 173 -18.40 8.28 -1.66
C VAL A 173 -17.53 8.56 -0.43
N GLN A 174 -17.54 9.79 0.11
CA GLN A 174 -16.78 10.12 1.32
C GLN A 174 -17.17 9.22 2.50
N ARG A 175 -18.48 9.07 2.73
CA ARG A 175 -19.00 8.27 3.84
C ARG A 175 -18.64 6.79 3.65
N ASN A 176 -18.94 6.22 2.50
CA ASN A 176 -18.76 4.79 2.23
C ASN A 176 -17.26 4.42 2.16
N ALA A 177 -16.41 5.30 1.62
CA ALA A 177 -14.96 5.13 1.70
C ALA A 177 -14.45 5.18 3.14
N ASN A 178 -15.00 6.08 3.98
CA ASN A 178 -14.61 6.15 5.38
C ASN A 178 -15.10 4.95 6.21
N ASP A 179 -16.26 4.38 5.88
CA ASP A 179 -16.75 3.16 6.52
C ASP A 179 -15.85 1.96 6.19
N LEU A 180 -15.56 1.73 4.90
CA LEU A 180 -14.60 0.69 4.48
C LEU A 180 -13.20 0.92 5.09
N ARG A 181 -12.72 2.17 5.12
CA ARG A 181 -11.42 2.52 5.74
C ARG A 181 -11.39 2.16 7.23
N GLN A 182 -12.51 2.28 7.94
CA GLN A 182 -12.59 1.90 9.36
C GLN A 182 -12.54 0.38 9.53
N GLU A 183 -13.22 -0.38 8.67
CA GLU A 183 -13.13 -1.85 8.67
C GLU A 183 -11.71 -2.33 8.38
N VAL A 184 -11.07 -1.78 7.34
CA VAL A 184 -9.65 -2.03 7.03
C VAL A 184 -8.75 -1.67 8.21
N ARG A 185 -8.98 -0.51 8.85
CA ARG A 185 -8.25 -0.12 10.06
C ARG A 185 -8.40 -1.16 11.17
N GLY A 186 -9.60 -1.69 11.40
CA GLY A 186 -9.84 -2.72 12.42
C GLY A 186 -8.95 -3.95 12.17
N VAL A 187 -8.98 -4.46 10.94
CA VAL A 187 -8.16 -5.61 10.53
C VAL A 187 -6.65 -5.31 10.64
N LEU A 188 -6.23 -4.10 10.27
CA LEU A 188 -4.82 -3.69 10.39
C LEU A 188 -4.37 -3.60 11.86
N LEU A 189 -5.21 -3.11 12.77
CA LEU A 189 -4.86 -3.07 14.21
C LEU A 189 -4.66 -4.47 14.78
N ASP A 190 -5.44 -5.46 14.33
CA ASP A 190 -5.27 -6.86 14.74
C ASP A 190 -3.95 -7.48 14.23
N ARG A 191 -3.44 -6.99 13.08
CA ARG A 191 -2.24 -7.53 12.40
C ARG A 191 -0.95 -6.77 12.72
N LEU A 192 -1.04 -5.49 13.06
CA LEU A 192 0.12 -4.64 13.34
C LEU A 192 0.54 -4.81 14.81
N HIS A 193 1.69 -5.45 15.03
CA HIS A 193 2.16 -5.79 16.38
C HIS A 193 3.23 -4.84 16.96
N HIS A 194 3.69 -3.82 16.21
CA HIS A 194 4.77 -2.90 16.65
C HIS A 194 4.57 -1.47 16.12
N ASP A 195 5.23 -0.47 16.72
CA ASP A 195 5.17 0.96 16.32
C ASP A 195 5.94 1.28 15.01
N GLN A 196 6.28 0.27 14.22
CA GLN A 196 7.00 0.43 12.95
C GLN A 196 6.03 0.52 11.75
N PRO A 197 6.33 1.35 10.74
CA PRO A 197 5.56 1.40 9.50
C PRO A 197 5.60 0.08 8.73
N VAL A 198 4.44 -0.33 8.23
CA VAL A 198 4.28 -1.39 7.25
C VAL A 198 3.90 -0.76 5.93
N SER A 199 4.67 -1.05 4.89
CA SER A 199 4.49 -0.53 3.55
C SER A 199 3.53 -1.40 2.73
N GLY A 200 2.81 -0.76 1.82
CA GLY A 200 2.10 -1.38 0.72
C GLY A 200 2.24 -0.53 -0.55
N GLN A 201 1.61 -0.96 -1.63
CA GLN A 201 1.81 -0.37 -2.97
C GLN A 201 1.63 1.15 -3.05
N TYR A 202 0.73 1.74 -2.25
CA TYR A 202 0.38 3.17 -2.34
C TYR A 202 0.85 4.00 -1.14
N GLY A 203 1.68 3.43 -0.27
CA GLY A 203 2.21 4.10 0.92
C GLY A 203 2.29 3.17 2.13
N SER A 204 2.56 3.76 3.30
CA SER A 204 2.81 3.00 4.54
C SER A 204 1.92 3.45 5.69
N VAL A 205 1.68 2.52 6.61
CA VAL A 205 0.86 2.73 7.82
C VAL A 205 1.55 2.14 9.04
N GLN A 206 1.38 2.77 10.20
CA GLN A 206 1.91 2.27 11.47
C GLN A 206 0.82 2.29 12.54
N ARG A 207 0.96 1.40 13.53
CA ARG A 207 0.18 1.52 14.76
C ARG A 207 0.66 2.73 15.55
N ALA A 208 -0.26 3.43 16.18
CA ALA A 208 0.03 4.56 17.04
C ALA A 208 -0.92 4.53 18.24
N VAL A 209 -0.39 4.89 19.40
CA VAL A 209 -1.17 5.02 20.64
C VAL A 209 -1.49 6.49 20.85
N ARG A 210 -2.77 6.79 21.07
CA ARG A 210 -3.22 8.08 21.57
C ARG A 210 -3.62 7.90 23.02
N ARG A 211 -2.99 8.67 23.91
CA ARG A 211 -3.35 8.75 25.32
C ARG A 211 -4.19 10.01 25.52
N ASN A 212 -5.43 9.84 25.96
CA ASN A 212 -6.30 10.92 26.37
C ASN A 212 -6.33 10.96 27.90
N ARG A 213 -6.15 12.15 28.49
CA ARG A 213 -6.22 12.33 29.94
C ARG A 213 -7.34 13.30 30.26
N THR A 214 -8.26 12.87 31.10
CA THR A 214 -9.35 13.68 31.62
C THR A 214 -9.16 13.79 33.11
N LEU A 215 -9.31 14.97 33.69
CA LEU A 215 -9.14 15.11 35.13
C LEU A 215 -10.24 14.37 35.87
N LYS A 216 -9.86 13.72 36.97
CA LYS A 216 -10.81 13.18 37.95
C LYS A 216 -11.50 14.31 38.69
N ASP A 217 -12.48 13.96 39.53
CA ASP A 217 -13.25 14.92 40.31
C ASP A 217 -12.35 15.95 41.02
N ASP A 218 -12.57 17.24 40.69
CA ASP A 218 -11.72 18.36 41.11
C ASP A 218 -11.52 18.39 42.63
N GLU A 219 -12.57 18.10 43.41
CA GLU A 219 -12.52 18.13 44.88
C GLU A 219 -11.66 16.99 45.42
N ALA A 220 -11.84 15.77 44.90
CA ALA A 220 -11.04 14.62 45.28
C ALA A 220 -9.56 14.78 44.91
N VAL A 221 -9.27 15.41 43.77
CA VAL A 221 -7.90 15.71 43.32
C VAL A 221 -7.23 16.73 44.22
N LEU A 222 -7.95 17.79 44.62
CA LEU A 222 -7.42 18.81 45.54
C LEU A 222 -7.16 18.23 46.94
N GLU A 223 -8.02 17.35 47.45
CA GLU A 223 -7.82 16.66 48.74
C GLU A 223 -6.57 15.75 48.72
N LEU A 224 -6.34 15.05 47.62
CA LEU A 224 -5.12 14.24 47.41
C LEU A 224 -3.85 15.09 47.40
N LEU A 225 -3.88 16.23 46.70
CA LEU A 225 -2.77 17.17 46.65
C LEU A 225 -2.48 17.81 48.02
N GLU A 226 -3.52 18.14 48.79
CA GLU A 226 -3.39 18.67 50.14
C GLU A 226 -2.78 17.65 51.11
N ALA A 227 -3.15 16.37 50.99
CA ALA A 227 -2.57 15.28 51.78
C ALA A 227 -1.05 15.12 51.56
N GLU A 228 -0.56 15.49 50.38
CA GLU A 228 0.87 15.51 50.03
C GLU A 228 1.56 16.86 50.34
N GLY A 229 0.84 17.79 50.96
CA GLY A 229 1.37 19.08 51.42
C GLY A 229 1.35 20.19 50.36
N ILE A 230 0.61 20.01 49.26
CA ILE A 230 0.35 21.07 48.28
C ILE A 230 -0.89 21.86 48.73
N ASP A 231 -0.71 23.15 48.99
CA ASP A 231 -1.81 24.05 49.35
C ASP A 231 -2.83 24.15 48.19
N PRO A 232 -4.12 23.84 48.40
CA PRO A 232 -5.18 23.96 47.39
C PRO A 232 -5.28 25.37 46.78
N GLU A 233 -4.93 26.41 47.54
CA GLU A 233 -4.88 27.79 47.06
C GLU A 233 -3.72 28.06 46.08
N ARG A 234 -2.72 27.16 45.95
CA ARG A 234 -1.68 27.26 44.91
C ARG A 234 -2.12 26.69 43.57
N VAL A 235 -3.09 25.80 43.57
CA VAL A 235 -3.65 25.13 42.39
C VAL A 235 -5.00 25.74 42.00
N MET A 236 -5.17 27.06 42.26
CA MET A 236 -6.44 27.76 42.01
C MET A 236 -6.93 27.52 40.58
N SER A 237 -8.13 26.96 40.49
CA SER A 237 -8.83 26.53 39.28
C SER A 237 -8.01 25.60 38.41
N VAL A 238 -7.87 24.33 38.84
CA VAL A 238 -7.78 23.12 38.00
C VAL A 238 -7.11 23.37 36.65
N ASP A 239 -5.91 23.93 36.71
CA ASP A 239 -5.13 24.25 35.52
C ASP A 239 -4.26 23.02 35.32
N THR A 240 -4.54 22.27 34.26
CA THR A 240 -3.83 21.01 33.96
C THR A 240 -2.32 21.21 33.95
N SER A 241 -1.83 22.41 33.59
CA SER A 241 -0.40 22.71 33.63
C SER A 241 0.17 22.80 35.05
N LYS A 242 -0.54 23.44 35.97
CA LYS A 242 -0.10 23.55 37.38
C LYS A 242 -0.23 22.23 38.12
N LEU A 243 -1.17 21.40 37.70
CA LEU A 243 -1.37 20.07 38.24
C LEU A 243 -0.26 19.12 37.80
N ASP A 244 0.22 19.25 36.56
CA ASP A 244 1.43 18.55 36.11
C ASP A 244 2.67 18.99 36.91
N ASP A 245 2.86 20.30 37.13
CA ASP A 245 3.95 20.83 37.96
C ASP A 245 3.89 20.32 39.41
N ALA A 246 2.68 20.15 39.97
CA ALA A 246 2.47 19.61 41.31
C ALA A 246 2.77 18.09 41.36
N LEU A 247 2.46 17.35 40.30
CA LEU A 247 2.78 15.92 40.19
C LEU A 247 4.30 15.67 40.14
N GLU A 248 5.09 16.58 39.57
CA GLU A 248 6.55 16.45 39.54
C GLU A 248 7.21 16.50 40.93
N VAL A 249 6.55 17.12 41.92
CA VAL A 249 7.10 17.35 43.28
C VAL A 249 6.37 16.57 44.37
N THR A 250 5.37 15.76 44.02
CA THR A 250 4.61 14.90 44.93
C THR A 250 4.90 13.43 44.67
N SER A 251 4.43 12.54 45.55
CA SER A 251 4.51 11.09 45.31
C SER A 251 3.32 10.54 44.52
N LEU A 252 2.37 11.40 44.13
CA LEU A 252 1.19 11.03 43.36
C LEU A 252 1.58 10.70 41.92
N SER A 253 0.96 9.66 41.39
CA SER A 253 1.05 9.31 39.99
C SER A 253 0.05 10.11 39.17
N GLU A 254 0.30 10.26 37.86
CA GLU A 254 -0.65 10.88 36.94
C GLU A 254 -2.02 10.16 36.97
N SER A 255 -2.03 8.84 37.19
CA SER A 255 -3.25 8.05 37.34
C SER A 255 -4.03 8.31 38.62
N ASP A 256 -3.43 8.93 39.65
CA ASP A 256 -4.17 9.30 40.87
C ASP A 256 -5.05 10.54 40.61
N VAL A 257 -4.62 11.37 39.66
CA VAL A 257 -5.20 12.68 39.34
C VAL A 257 -6.05 12.65 38.06
N TYR A 258 -5.63 11.90 37.04
CA TYR A 258 -6.29 11.83 35.75
C TYR A 258 -6.89 10.44 35.51
N GLU A 259 -8.05 10.42 34.85
CA GLU A 259 -8.55 9.26 34.10
C GLU A 259 -7.81 9.22 32.76
N ILE A 260 -7.04 8.17 32.56
CA ILE A 260 -6.22 7.98 31.37
C ILE A 260 -6.88 6.91 30.51
N GLU A 261 -7.27 7.29 29.30
CA GLU A 261 -7.77 6.38 28.28
C GLU A 261 -6.75 6.26 27.15
N GLU A 262 -6.33 5.04 26.86
CA GLU A 262 -5.45 4.75 25.72
C GLU A 262 -6.28 4.21 24.56
N SER A 263 -6.10 4.80 23.39
CA SER A 263 -6.77 4.41 22.16
C SER A 263 -5.76 4.20 21.06
N GLU A 264 -5.81 3.03 20.45
CA GLU A 264 -4.91 2.66 19.37
C GLU A 264 -5.51 3.01 18.01
N TYR A 265 -4.69 3.53 17.11
CA TYR A 265 -5.11 3.90 15.79
C TYR A 265 -4.05 3.58 14.75
N VAL A 266 -4.49 3.38 13.51
CA VAL A 266 -3.60 3.26 12.38
C VAL A 266 -3.31 4.67 11.88
N ARG A 267 -2.04 5.03 11.91
CA ARG A 267 -1.54 6.30 11.38
C ARG A 267 -0.94 6.03 10.00
N LYS A 268 -1.40 6.78 9.02
CA LYS A 268 -0.74 6.87 7.72
C LYS A 268 0.65 7.51 7.92
N ALA A 269 1.70 6.78 7.56
CA ALA A 269 3.07 7.19 7.74
C ALA A 269 3.59 7.90 6.50
N ASP A 270 3.36 7.33 5.31
CA ASP A 270 3.80 7.91 4.05
C ASP A 270 2.86 7.62 2.87
N VAL A 271 3.09 8.30 1.74
CA VAL A 271 2.36 8.13 0.47
C VAL A 271 3.32 8.02 -0.68
N ASP A 272 3.17 6.96 -1.46
CA ASP A 272 3.82 6.87 -2.75
C ASP A 272 2.91 7.49 -3.84
N GLU A 273 3.16 8.77 -4.17
CA GLU A 273 2.41 9.46 -5.23
C GLU A 273 2.88 9.03 -6.63
N GLU A 274 4.18 8.70 -6.81
CA GLU A 274 4.73 8.29 -8.11
C GLU A 274 4.16 6.94 -8.57
N MET A 275 4.04 5.98 -7.64
CA MET A 275 3.41 4.69 -7.92
C MET A 275 1.93 4.84 -8.27
N LYS A 276 1.20 5.75 -7.62
CA LYS A 276 -0.20 6.03 -7.99
C LYS A 276 -0.32 6.65 -9.37
N GLU A 277 0.52 7.63 -9.70
CA GLU A 277 0.52 8.28 -11.02
C GLU A 277 0.83 7.26 -12.11
N THR A 278 1.87 6.46 -11.91
CA THR A 278 2.28 5.40 -12.84
C THR A 278 1.17 4.38 -13.04
N ARG A 279 0.55 3.90 -11.95
CA ARG A 279 -0.56 2.93 -12.05
C ARG A 279 -1.79 3.53 -12.73
N LEU A 280 -2.14 4.76 -12.40
CA LEU A 280 -3.28 5.45 -13.02
C LEU A 280 -3.05 5.66 -14.52
N GLN A 281 -1.83 6.05 -14.92
CA GLN A 281 -1.49 6.19 -16.33
C GLN A 281 -1.62 4.85 -17.05
N GLY A 282 -1.11 3.76 -16.47
CA GLY A 282 -1.28 2.42 -17.06
C GLY A 282 -2.75 1.99 -17.21
N LEU A 283 -3.61 2.34 -16.25
CA LEU A 283 -5.05 2.06 -16.35
C LEU A 283 -5.72 2.88 -17.46
N LYS A 284 -5.31 4.14 -17.65
CA LYS A 284 -5.80 4.99 -18.74
C LYS A 284 -5.37 4.47 -20.10
N ASP A 285 -4.11 4.06 -20.23
CA ASP A 285 -3.58 3.49 -21.46
C ASP A 285 -4.31 2.18 -21.83
N GLN A 286 -4.61 1.34 -20.82
CA GLN A 286 -5.41 0.13 -21.01
C GLN A 286 -6.84 0.43 -21.48
N LEU A 287 -7.50 1.45 -20.90
CA LEU A 287 -8.85 1.84 -21.29
C LEU A 287 -8.88 2.43 -22.72
N ALA A 288 -7.93 3.30 -23.04
CA ALA A 288 -7.81 3.88 -24.38
C ALA A 288 -7.54 2.81 -25.46
N GLY A 289 -6.69 1.83 -25.16
CA GLY A 289 -6.45 0.70 -26.07
C GLY A 289 -7.71 -0.14 -26.35
N ALA A 290 -8.54 -0.36 -25.33
CA ALA A 290 -9.81 -1.09 -25.50
C ALA A 290 -10.83 -0.30 -26.36
N ASP A 291 -10.84 1.03 -26.27
CA ASP A 291 -11.68 1.89 -27.12
C ASP A 291 -11.23 1.87 -28.59
N GLU A 292 -9.92 1.83 -28.85
CA GLU A 292 -9.36 1.70 -30.20
C GLU A 292 -9.76 0.36 -30.84
N ASP A 293 -9.61 -0.76 -30.11
CA ASP A 293 -10.03 -2.09 -30.56
C ASP A 293 -11.54 -2.13 -30.86
N THR A 294 -12.36 -1.49 -30.01
CA THR A 294 -13.82 -1.41 -30.20
C THR A 294 -14.19 -0.62 -31.46
N THR A 295 -13.45 0.46 -31.76
CA THR A 295 -13.66 1.28 -32.95
C THR A 295 -13.29 0.50 -34.23
N GLU A 296 -12.21 -0.28 -34.20
CA GLU A 296 -11.83 -1.15 -35.32
C GLU A 296 -12.90 -2.22 -35.58
N LEU A 297 -13.40 -2.87 -34.52
CA LEU A 297 -14.49 -3.85 -34.62
C LEU A 297 -15.78 -3.21 -35.17
N GLN A 298 -16.10 -1.99 -34.77
CA GLN A 298 -17.27 -1.28 -35.29
C GLN A 298 -17.13 -0.95 -36.77
N ALA A 299 -15.94 -0.55 -37.23
CA ALA A 299 -15.65 -0.33 -38.64
C ALA A 299 -15.70 -1.63 -39.45
N GLU A 300 -15.20 -2.75 -38.91
CA GLU A 300 -15.31 -4.07 -39.53
C GLU A 300 -16.78 -4.50 -39.67
N ILE A 301 -17.60 -4.28 -38.64
CA ILE A 301 -19.05 -4.55 -38.70
C ILE A 301 -19.71 -3.72 -39.80
N GLU A 302 -19.42 -2.43 -39.90
CA GLU A 302 -19.96 -1.57 -40.97
C GLU A 302 -19.53 -2.03 -42.38
N GLU A 303 -18.28 -2.46 -42.55
CA GLU A 303 -17.79 -3.04 -43.81
C GLU A 303 -18.54 -4.34 -44.15
N LEU A 304 -18.71 -5.23 -43.17
CA LEU A 304 -19.44 -6.48 -43.32
C LEU A 304 -20.91 -6.24 -43.67
N GLU A 305 -21.57 -5.27 -43.03
CA GLU A 305 -22.94 -4.88 -43.33
C GLU A 305 -23.08 -4.30 -44.74
N GLN A 306 -22.13 -3.48 -45.19
CA GLN A 306 -22.08 -3.01 -46.58
C GLN A 306 -21.90 -4.17 -47.55
N ARG A 307 -21.01 -5.12 -47.23
CA ARG A 307 -20.76 -6.29 -48.08
C ARG A 307 -21.97 -7.22 -48.17
N ILE A 308 -22.67 -7.44 -47.06
CA ILE A 308 -23.93 -8.19 -47.03
C ILE A 308 -24.99 -7.46 -47.87
N THR A 309 -25.10 -6.14 -47.73
CA THR A 309 -26.03 -5.33 -48.53
C THR A 309 -25.71 -5.45 -50.04
N GLU A 310 -24.44 -5.39 -50.43
CA GLU A 310 -24.01 -5.59 -51.82
C GLU A 310 -24.39 -6.99 -52.34
N LEU A 311 -24.11 -8.04 -51.57
CA LEU A 311 -24.39 -9.44 -51.94
C LEU A 311 -25.89 -9.77 -51.97
N THR A 312 -26.69 -9.13 -51.11
CA THR A 312 -28.15 -9.35 -51.02
C THR A 312 -28.94 -8.42 -51.92
N SER A 313 -28.34 -7.34 -52.44
CA SER A 313 -28.97 -6.41 -53.39
C SER A 313 -29.27 -7.05 -54.77
N PHE A 314 -28.72 -8.23 -55.04
CA PHE A 314 -29.00 -9.01 -56.25
C PHE A 314 -29.51 -10.42 -55.93
N ASP A 315 -30.74 -10.51 -55.43
CA ASP A 315 -31.62 -11.62 -55.80
C ASP A 315 -33.05 -11.14 -56.05
N SER A 316 -33.25 -10.52 -57.20
CA SER A 316 -34.52 -10.59 -57.94
C SER A 316 -34.28 -11.30 -59.26
N GLY A 317 -33.66 -12.48 -59.19
CA GLY A 317 -33.60 -13.47 -60.25
C GLY A 317 -34.93 -14.21 -60.46
N THR A 318 -36.06 -13.52 -60.55
CA THR A 318 -37.34 -14.10 -60.99
C THR A 318 -37.81 -13.47 -62.30
N SER A 319 -37.02 -13.65 -63.36
CA SER A 319 -37.49 -13.50 -64.73
C SER A 319 -36.94 -14.59 -65.65
N PHE A 320 -36.86 -15.84 -65.17
CA PHE A 320 -36.72 -16.99 -66.06
C PHE A 320 -37.92 -17.94 -65.91
N HIS A 321 -38.72 -17.93 -66.98
CA HIS A 321 -39.77 -18.87 -67.41
C HIS A 321 -41.24 -18.62 -67.02
N THR A 322 -42.01 -18.13 -67.99
CA THR A 322 -43.22 -18.82 -68.47
C THR A 322 -43.52 -18.53 -69.96
N ARG A 323 -43.34 -19.60 -70.77
CA ARG A 323 -43.95 -20.00 -72.06
C ARG A 323 -44.69 -18.99 -72.98
N SER A 324 -44.23 -19.00 -74.24
CA SER A 324 -44.95 -19.40 -75.49
C SER A 324 -46.27 -18.72 -75.86
N THR A 325 -46.34 -18.10 -77.06
CA THR A 325 -47.30 -18.26 -78.19
C THR A 325 -46.97 -17.13 -79.20
N GLY A 326 -46.45 -17.37 -80.42
CA GLY A 326 -47.17 -17.79 -81.64
C GLY A 326 -47.09 -16.66 -82.69
N GLY A 327 -46.71 -16.99 -83.93
CA GLY A 327 -46.63 -16.06 -85.07
C GLY A 327 -45.53 -16.42 -86.06
#